data_AF-A0A7J9R5E6-F1
#
_entry.id   AF-A0A7J9R5E6-F1
#
_cell.length_a   1.000
_cell.length_b   1.000
_cell.length_c   1.000
_cell.angle_alpha   90.00
_cell.angle_beta   90.00
_cell.angle_gamma   90.00
#
_symmetry.space_group_name_H-M   'P 1'
#
loop_
_entity.id
_entity.type
_entity.pdbx_description
1 polymer ?
#
loop_
_entity_poly.entity_id
_entity_poly.type
_entity_poly.pdbx_seq_one_letter_code
_entity_poly.pdbx_strand_id
1 'polypeptide(L)'
;MKHTTLPVMLPGVLLIIAGLLIMPATNGEQLAFAESDSESTLKVSDKLKKNPLAMQIIAEMEAQKLRYKQLAEESVPKVIPTREQILIEENRKISEEMLQDDLESMKKEYLDFTPKNAFAKFVEKLNSSHHGIFWDQFDYLNAKVQLAIAAKKDVLENGGTFYEAQREYFKYASMPRLEMISYIQELNVKYGFADEDLQSNFDPNGKLPRFEEDKDAPCYGCENLESVDNSNSQSSGSEITEVNANAEIDPRAEIKYLQEKLSNLRQAFLKSENINEKKYLVDSLNDTVKKIQELTY
;
A
#
# COMPACT_ATOMS: atom_id res chain seq x y z
N MET A 1 54.06 -39.07 -24.97
CA MET A 1 52.82 -38.27 -24.85
C MET A 1 52.49 -38.14 -23.36
N LYS A 2 52.02 -36.96 -22.97
CA LYS A 2 52.12 -36.34 -21.63
C LYS A 2 51.64 -37.24 -20.46
N HIS A 3 52.51 -37.38 -19.44
CA HIS A 3 52.19 -37.76 -18.06
C HIS A 3 52.24 -36.51 -17.18
N THR A 4 51.25 -36.31 -16.29
CA THR A 4 51.33 -35.69 -14.93
C THR A 4 49.88 -35.46 -14.44
N THR A 5 49.26 -36.31 -13.61
CA THR A 5 49.34 -36.45 -12.13
C THR A 5 49.26 -35.14 -11.34
N LEU A 6 48.12 -34.94 -10.67
CA LEU A 6 47.91 -34.06 -9.52
C LEU A 6 48.94 -34.34 -8.40
N PRO A 7 49.28 -33.30 -7.62
CA PRO A 7 49.54 -33.50 -6.21
C PRO A 7 48.69 -32.57 -5.32
N VAL A 8 48.16 -33.19 -4.26
CA VAL A 8 47.63 -32.55 -3.06
C VAL A 8 48.82 -32.13 -2.17
N MET A 9 48.90 -30.87 -1.80
CA MET A 9 49.70 -30.35 -0.67
C MET A 9 49.10 -29.01 -0.18
N LEU A 10 48.54 -28.99 1.03
CA LEU A 10 48.65 -27.86 1.98
C LEU A 10 49.90 -28.15 2.84
N PRO A 11 50.62 -27.17 3.46
CA PRO A 11 50.07 -25.99 4.12
C PRO A 11 50.89 -24.67 4.03
N GLY A 12 50.20 -23.55 4.32
CA GLY A 12 50.72 -22.42 5.10
C GLY A 12 51.71 -21.44 4.47
N VAL A 13 51.23 -20.26 4.09
CA VAL A 13 51.74 -18.94 4.56
C VAL A 13 50.61 -17.91 4.47
N LEU A 14 50.20 -17.41 5.65
CA LEU A 14 49.75 -16.07 5.97
C LEU A 14 49.50 -15.06 4.81
N LEU A 15 48.25 -14.60 4.69
CA LEU A 15 47.98 -13.19 4.43
C LEU A 15 46.81 -12.74 5.32
N ILE A 16 47.19 -12.04 6.40
CA ILE A 16 46.34 -11.16 7.18
C ILE A 16 45.97 -10.00 6.25
N ILE A 17 44.69 -9.85 5.93
CA ILE A 17 44.14 -8.56 5.54
C ILE A 17 43.05 -8.24 6.55
N ALA A 18 43.49 -7.56 7.61
CA ALA A 18 42.64 -6.74 8.43
C ALA A 18 42.08 -5.62 7.52
N GLY A 19 40.81 -5.73 7.16
CA GLY A 19 40.07 -4.61 6.59
C GLY A 19 39.85 -3.57 7.67
N LEU A 20 40.68 -2.53 7.68
CA LEU A 20 40.45 -1.29 8.42
C LEU A 20 39.04 -0.77 8.08
N LEU A 21 38.16 -0.78 9.08
CA LEU A 21 37.08 0.18 9.21
C LEU A 21 37.70 1.57 9.35
N ILE A 22 37.74 2.33 8.27
CA ILE A 22 37.98 3.77 8.33
C ILE A 22 36.67 4.38 8.82
N MET A 23 36.58 4.60 10.13
CA MET A 23 35.63 5.55 10.71
C MET A 23 36.11 6.97 10.40
N PRO A 24 35.34 7.83 9.72
CA PRO A 24 35.51 9.26 9.89
C PRO A 24 34.92 9.64 11.25
N ALA A 25 35.80 9.79 12.24
CA ALA A 25 35.51 10.64 13.38
C ALA A 25 35.56 12.09 12.90
N THR A 26 34.41 12.73 12.77
CA THR A 26 34.32 14.20 12.85
C THR A 26 33.33 14.56 13.93
N ASN A 27 33.91 14.94 15.08
CA ASN A 27 33.27 15.84 16.04
C ASN A 27 32.84 17.11 15.30
N GLY A 28 31.66 17.61 15.63
CA GLY A 28 31.13 18.85 15.09
C GLY A 28 29.65 18.97 15.34
N GLU A 29 29.28 19.15 16.61
CA GLU A 29 28.01 19.75 16.97
C GLU A 29 27.87 21.09 16.23
N GLN A 30 27.00 21.13 15.21
CA GLN A 30 26.30 22.35 14.82
C GLN A 30 24.88 21.96 14.48
N LEU A 31 24.03 22.03 15.51
CA LEU A 31 22.59 22.22 15.36
C LEU A 31 22.37 23.53 14.60
N ALA A 32 22.25 23.45 13.28
CA ALA A 32 21.69 24.54 12.49
C ALA A 32 20.17 24.42 12.59
N PHE A 33 19.57 25.24 13.46
CA PHE A 33 18.14 25.50 13.40
C PHE A 33 17.85 26.24 12.10
N ALA A 34 17.26 25.55 11.13
CA ALA A 34 16.53 26.20 10.05
C ALA A 34 15.23 26.73 10.65
N GLU A 35 15.21 28.00 11.06
CA GLU A 35 13.97 28.68 11.43
C GLU A 35 13.27 29.13 10.15
N SER A 36 12.14 28.48 9.86
CA SER A 36 11.21 28.81 8.80
C SER A 36 10.67 30.23 8.98
N ASP A 37 10.55 30.96 7.87
CA ASP A 37 9.82 32.23 7.74
C ASP A 37 8.46 32.17 8.46
N SER A 38 8.44 32.65 9.71
CA SER A 38 7.23 33.10 10.36
C SER A 38 7.41 34.56 10.68
N GLU A 39 6.47 35.36 10.20
CA GLU A 39 6.37 36.79 10.45
C GLU A 39 6.14 37.01 11.96
N SER A 40 7.22 37.03 12.73
CA SER A 40 7.18 37.26 14.16
C SER A 40 7.01 38.76 14.42
N THR A 41 5.76 39.19 14.51
CA THR A 41 5.43 40.44 15.21
C THR A 41 5.84 40.28 16.67
N LEU A 42 6.91 40.97 17.08
CA LEU A 42 7.40 41.01 18.46
C LEU A 42 6.29 41.51 19.41
N LYS A 43 5.58 40.59 20.07
CA LYS A 43 4.69 40.92 21.19
C LYS A 43 5.54 41.21 22.43
N VAL A 44 6.04 42.43 22.54
CA VAL A 44 6.77 42.90 23.72
C VAL A 44 5.79 43.04 24.90
N SER A 45 5.99 42.28 25.98
CA SER A 45 5.16 42.40 27.19
C SER A 45 5.32 43.78 27.84
N ASP A 46 4.24 44.32 28.43
CA ASP A 46 4.23 45.68 29.00
C ASP A 46 5.21 45.92 30.14
N LYS A 47 5.82 44.86 30.70
CA LYS A 47 6.91 44.96 31.68
C LYS A 47 8.26 45.33 31.06
N LEU A 48 8.53 44.94 29.80
CA LEU A 48 9.77 45.33 29.11
C LEU A 48 9.77 46.79 28.65
N LYS A 49 8.60 47.37 28.35
CA LYS A 49 8.47 48.79 27.95
C LYS A 49 8.85 49.78 29.06
N LYS A 50 8.78 49.36 30.33
CA LYS A 50 9.06 50.21 31.50
C LYS A 50 10.53 50.18 31.95
N ASN A 51 11.35 49.29 31.37
CA ASN A 51 12.77 49.23 31.68
C ASN A 51 13.57 49.99 30.61
N PRO A 52 14.18 51.15 30.94
CA PRO A 52 14.89 51.98 29.97
C PRO A 52 16.07 51.23 29.31
N LEU A 53 16.70 50.31 30.03
CA LEU A 53 17.78 49.47 29.51
C LEU A 53 17.26 48.41 28.52
N ALA A 54 16.09 47.83 28.77
CA ALA A 54 15.48 46.85 27.86
C ALA A 54 15.01 47.50 26.55
N MET A 55 14.45 48.72 26.62
CA MET A 55 14.10 49.49 25.43
C MET A 55 15.32 49.89 24.60
N GLN A 56 16.44 50.22 25.26
CA GLN A 56 17.69 50.49 24.55
C GLN A 56 18.21 49.24 23.83
N ILE A 57 18.18 48.07 24.50
CA ILE A 57 18.57 46.80 23.87
C ILE A 57 17.66 46.45 22.70
N ILE A 58 16.34 46.66 22.82
CA ILE A 58 15.39 46.44 21.71
C ILE A 58 15.67 47.38 20.53
N ALA A 59 15.90 48.68 20.80
CA ALA A 59 16.24 49.64 19.77
C ALA A 59 17.57 49.31 19.07
N GLU A 60 18.57 48.84 19.83
CA GLU A 60 19.84 48.37 19.28
C GLU A 60 19.67 47.09 18.46
N MET A 61 18.84 46.14 18.89
CA MET A 61 18.53 44.93 18.12
C MET A 61 17.79 45.25 16.81
N GLU A 62 16.86 46.20 16.81
CA GLU A 62 16.17 46.64 15.59
C GLU A 62 17.12 47.37 14.64
N ALA A 63 17.98 48.26 15.17
CA ALA A 63 19.01 48.94 14.39
C ALA A 63 20.02 47.93 13.80
N GLN A 64 20.41 46.91 14.55
CA GLN A 64 21.25 45.82 14.05
C GLN A 64 20.54 44.99 13.00
N LYS A 65 19.26 44.62 13.19
CA LYS A 65 18.47 43.89 12.19
C LYS A 65 18.32 44.67 10.89
N LEU A 66 18.13 45.99 10.96
CA LEU A 66 18.06 46.85 9.79
C LEU A 66 19.41 46.93 9.07
N ARG A 67 20.52 47.06 9.82
CA ARG A 67 21.88 46.99 9.25
C ARG A 67 22.17 45.63 8.63
N TYR A 68 21.73 44.54 9.24
CA TYR A 68 21.85 43.19 8.69
C TYR A 68 21.02 43.03 7.42
N LYS A 69 19.82 43.61 7.32
CA LYS A 69 19.02 43.61 6.09
C LYS A 69 19.65 44.47 4.99
N GLN A 70 20.14 45.65 5.33
CA GLN A 70 20.85 46.52 4.37
C GLN A 70 22.16 45.86 3.90
N LEU A 71 22.89 45.20 4.78
CA LEU A 71 24.05 44.39 4.40
C LEU A 71 23.61 43.13 3.63
N ALA A 72 22.48 42.50 3.90
CA ALA A 72 21.99 41.39 3.09
C ALA A 72 21.50 41.85 1.70
N GLU A 73 20.98 43.07 1.55
CA GLU A 73 20.53 43.61 0.27
C GLU A 73 21.68 44.24 -0.54
N GLU A 74 22.67 44.84 0.12
CA GLU A 74 23.88 45.45 -0.48
C GLU A 74 25.05 44.45 -0.60
N SER A 75 25.01 43.36 0.18
CA SER A 75 25.98 42.25 0.19
C SER A 75 25.33 40.87 0.28
N VAL A 76 24.21 40.65 -0.41
CA VAL A 76 24.14 39.42 -1.21
C VAL A 76 25.08 39.73 -2.37
N PRO A 77 26.35 39.27 -2.36
CA PRO A 77 26.93 39.01 -3.65
C PRO A 77 25.88 38.13 -4.34
N LYS A 78 25.34 38.56 -5.48
CA LYS A 78 24.98 37.57 -6.50
C LYS A 78 26.21 36.67 -6.49
N VAL A 79 26.10 35.48 -5.91
CA VAL A 79 27.22 34.56 -5.83
C VAL A 79 27.54 34.37 -7.29
N ILE A 80 28.54 35.08 -7.80
CA ILE A 80 29.05 34.88 -9.15
C ILE A 80 29.64 33.50 -8.97
N PRO A 81 28.98 32.45 -9.46
CA PRO A 81 29.40 31.11 -9.14
C PRO A 81 30.87 31.02 -9.54
N THR A 82 31.72 30.70 -8.57
CA THR A 82 33.15 30.54 -8.84
C THR A 82 33.27 29.56 -10.01
N ARG A 83 34.26 29.72 -10.90
CA ARG A 83 34.42 28.82 -12.07
C ARG A 83 34.31 27.33 -11.69
N GLU A 84 34.76 26.98 -10.49
CA GLU A 84 34.63 25.65 -9.89
C GLU A 84 33.17 25.25 -9.55
N GLN A 85 32.35 26.16 -9.02
CA GLN A 85 30.92 25.91 -8.76
C GLN A 85 30.13 25.74 -10.06
N ILE A 86 30.46 26.50 -11.11
CA ILE A 86 29.87 26.32 -12.45
C ILE A 86 30.20 24.93 -12.98
N LEU A 87 31.46 24.50 -12.89
CA LEU A 87 31.90 23.17 -13.32
C LEU A 87 31.26 22.05 -12.49
N ILE A 88 31.11 22.23 -11.17
CA ILE A 88 30.42 21.26 -10.31
C ILE A 88 28.95 21.14 -10.71
N GLU A 89 28.29 22.26 -11.00
CA GLU A 89 26.88 22.27 -11.41
C GLU A 89 26.68 21.66 -12.79
N GLU A 90 27.58 21.94 -13.75
CA GLU A 90 27.60 21.28 -15.06
C GLU A 90 27.80 19.77 -14.91
N ASN A 91 28.75 19.33 -14.07
CA ASN A 91 28.97 17.91 -13.79
C ASN A 91 27.76 17.27 -13.10
N ARG A 92 27.10 17.98 -12.18
CA ARG A 92 25.86 17.53 -11.53
C ARG A 92 24.77 17.32 -12.56
N LYS A 93 24.57 18.29 -13.45
CA LYS A 93 23.57 18.21 -14.52
C LYS A 93 23.86 17.07 -15.50
N ILE A 94 25.11 16.90 -15.93
CA ILE A 94 25.51 15.78 -16.80
C ILE A 94 25.26 14.44 -16.09
N SER A 95 25.61 14.34 -14.80
CA SER A 95 25.37 13.12 -14.01
C SER A 95 23.88 12.82 -13.85
N GLU A 96 23.04 13.85 -13.67
CA GLU A 96 21.58 13.73 -13.61
C GLU A 96 21.00 13.29 -14.97
N GLU A 97 21.47 13.88 -16.07
CA GLU A 97 21.07 13.50 -17.44
C GLU A 97 21.46 12.04 -17.74
N MET A 98 22.69 11.64 -17.41
CA MET A 98 23.16 10.25 -17.56
C MET A 98 22.36 9.29 -16.69
N LEU A 99 22.11 9.64 -15.42
CA LEU A 99 21.28 8.83 -14.53
C LEU A 99 19.87 8.67 -15.09
N GLN A 100 19.29 9.72 -15.66
CA GLN A 100 17.95 9.66 -16.23
C GLN A 100 17.90 8.78 -17.48
N ASP A 101 18.90 8.88 -18.36
CA ASP A 101 19.02 8.02 -19.55
C ASP A 101 19.23 6.54 -19.17
N ASP A 102 20.07 6.26 -18.17
CA ASP A 102 20.26 4.91 -17.62
C ASP A 102 18.95 4.36 -17.03
N LEU A 103 18.19 5.19 -16.29
CA LEU A 103 16.90 4.80 -15.74
C LEU A 103 15.86 4.52 -16.82
N GLU A 104 15.83 5.30 -17.90
CA GLU A 104 14.93 5.09 -19.04
C GLU A 104 15.31 3.83 -19.83
N SER A 105 16.60 3.62 -20.09
CA SER A 105 17.13 2.42 -20.74
C SER A 105 16.82 1.17 -19.92
N MET A 106 17.05 1.20 -18.61
CA MET A 106 16.69 0.12 -17.70
C MET A 106 15.18 -0.13 -17.72
N LYS A 107 14.34 0.91 -17.62
CA LYS A 107 12.88 0.74 -17.71
C LYS A 107 12.48 0.03 -18.99
N LYS A 108 13.09 0.39 -20.13
CA LYS A 108 12.79 -0.21 -21.43
C LYS A 108 13.21 -1.68 -21.50
N GLU A 109 14.39 -2.01 -20.99
CA GLU A 109 14.89 -3.40 -20.95
C GLU A 109 14.02 -4.29 -20.07
N TYR A 110 13.53 -3.75 -18.95
CA TYR A 110 12.72 -4.49 -17.97
C TYR A 110 11.20 -4.35 -18.16
N LEU A 111 10.74 -3.71 -19.24
CA LEU A 111 9.30 -3.56 -19.55
C LEU A 111 8.56 -4.90 -19.47
N ASP A 112 9.13 -5.93 -20.09
CA ASP A 112 8.56 -7.28 -20.17
C ASP A 112 8.44 -7.99 -18.82
N PHE A 113 9.23 -7.55 -17.84
CA PHE A 113 9.29 -8.10 -16.49
C PHE A 113 8.52 -7.26 -15.48
N THR A 114 7.84 -6.20 -15.93
CA THR A 114 6.89 -5.49 -15.08
C THR A 114 5.76 -6.44 -14.66
N PRO A 115 5.21 -6.33 -13.44
CA PRO A 115 4.16 -7.22 -12.97
C PRO A 115 2.98 -7.34 -13.94
N LYS A 116 2.58 -6.22 -14.56
CA LYS A 116 1.49 -6.16 -15.52
C LYS A 116 1.79 -6.91 -16.82
N ASN A 117 2.99 -6.73 -17.39
CA ASN A 117 3.35 -7.39 -18.65
C ASN A 117 3.64 -8.88 -18.46
N ALA A 118 4.25 -9.26 -17.33
CA ALA A 118 4.41 -10.65 -16.95
C ALA A 118 3.04 -11.33 -16.74
N PHE A 119 2.10 -10.65 -16.09
CA PHE A 119 0.74 -11.14 -15.90
C PHE A 119 -0.04 -11.24 -17.23
N ALA A 120 0.11 -10.27 -18.13
CA ALA A 120 -0.49 -10.33 -19.47
C ALA A 120 -0.08 -11.60 -20.23
N LYS A 121 1.21 -11.92 -20.24
CA LYS A 121 1.76 -13.15 -20.86
C LYS A 121 1.21 -14.44 -20.22
N PHE A 122 0.85 -14.39 -18.93
CA PHE A 122 0.17 -15.50 -18.26
C PHE A 122 -1.29 -15.61 -18.72
N VAL A 123 -2.04 -14.50 -18.69
CA VAL A 123 -3.46 -14.47 -19.08
C VAL A 123 -3.66 -14.86 -20.54
N GLU A 124 -2.76 -14.46 -21.45
CA GLU A 124 -2.79 -14.81 -22.87
C GLU A 124 -2.86 -16.34 -23.12
N LYS A 125 -2.31 -17.15 -22.21
CA LYS A 125 -2.32 -18.62 -22.32
C LYS A 125 -3.63 -19.26 -21.85
N LEU A 126 -4.49 -18.49 -21.19
CA LEU A 126 -5.77 -18.95 -20.65
C LEU A 126 -6.88 -18.78 -21.68
N ASN A 127 -8.00 -19.46 -21.46
CA ASN A 127 -9.19 -19.27 -22.27
C ASN A 127 -9.70 -17.82 -22.14
N SER A 128 -9.97 -17.17 -23.28
CA SER A 128 -10.40 -15.77 -23.36
C SER A 128 -11.64 -15.45 -22.52
N SER A 129 -12.54 -16.42 -22.34
CA SER A 129 -13.72 -16.28 -21.48
C SER A 129 -13.36 -15.99 -20.01
N HIS A 130 -12.16 -16.35 -19.56
CA HIS A 130 -11.72 -16.17 -18.17
C HIS A 130 -10.76 -14.98 -18.01
N HIS A 131 -10.35 -14.31 -19.09
CA HIS A 131 -9.36 -13.23 -18.99
C HIS A 131 -9.81 -12.11 -18.05
N GLY A 132 -11.10 -11.75 -18.10
CA GLY A 132 -11.66 -10.68 -17.29
C GLY A 132 -11.50 -10.92 -15.79
N ILE A 133 -11.90 -12.10 -15.29
CA ILE A 133 -11.79 -12.43 -13.86
C ILE A 133 -10.34 -12.38 -13.37
N PHE A 134 -9.38 -12.84 -14.19
CA PHE A 134 -7.96 -12.77 -13.83
C PHE A 134 -7.43 -11.33 -13.82
N TRP A 135 -7.83 -10.50 -14.77
CA TRP A 135 -7.44 -9.08 -14.79
C TRP A 135 -7.99 -8.32 -13.59
N ASP A 136 -9.26 -8.52 -13.24
CA ASP A 136 -9.84 -7.90 -12.05
C ASP A 136 -9.15 -8.37 -10.75
N GLN A 137 -8.78 -9.64 -10.65
CA GLN A 137 -7.97 -10.15 -9.53
C GLN A 137 -6.63 -9.45 -9.44
N PHE A 138 -5.94 -9.32 -10.58
CA PHE A 138 -4.66 -8.64 -10.66
C PHE A 138 -4.77 -7.17 -10.28
N ASP A 139 -5.75 -6.44 -10.84
CA ASP A 139 -5.89 -5.01 -10.61
C ASP A 139 -6.16 -4.70 -9.14
N TYR A 140 -6.98 -5.52 -8.47
CA TYR A 140 -7.24 -5.38 -7.04
C TYR A 140 -5.99 -5.65 -6.19
N LEU A 141 -5.25 -6.72 -6.47
CA LEU A 141 -4.00 -7.04 -5.77
C LEU A 141 -2.94 -5.96 -6.02
N ASN A 142 -2.79 -5.52 -7.27
CA ASN A 142 -1.86 -4.47 -7.64
C ASN A 142 -2.22 -3.16 -6.93
N ALA A 143 -3.50 -2.78 -6.85
CA ALA A 143 -3.92 -1.59 -6.13
C ALA A 143 -3.53 -1.64 -4.64
N LYS A 144 -3.69 -2.81 -3.97
CA LYS A 144 -3.25 -2.99 -2.57
C LYS A 144 -1.73 -2.90 -2.43
N VAL A 145 -0.98 -3.51 -3.35
CA VAL A 145 0.49 -3.42 -3.36
C VAL A 145 0.96 -1.99 -3.59
N GLN A 146 0.36 -1.24 -4.52
CA GLN A 146 0.71 0.17 -4.74
C GLN A 146 0.44 1.02 -3.50
N LEU A 147 -0.70 0.80 -2.83
CA LEU A 147 -1.01 1.46 -1.55
C LEU A 147 0.04 1.12 -0.48
N ALA A 148 0.43 -0.15 -0.38
CA ALA A 148 1.43 -0.62 0.58
C ALA A 148 2.82 0.00 0.34
N ILE A 149 3.23 0.10 -0.94
CA ILE A 149 4.47 0.79 -1.32
C ILE A 149 4.41 2.26 -0.91
N ALA A 150 3.29 2.95 -1.18
CA ALA A 150 3.10 4.34 -0.81
C ALA A 150 3.14 4.54 0.71
N ALA A 151 2.46 3.68 1.48
CA ALA A 151 2.46 3.74 2.94
C ALA A 151 3.86 3.47 3.54
N LYS A 152 4.59 2.51 2.99
CA LYS A 152 5.99 2.25 3.37
C LYS A 152 6.86 3.47 3.13
N LYS A 153 6.74 4.08 1.95
CA LYS A 153 7.51 5.26 1.56
C LYS A 153 7.23 6.44 2.48
N ASP A 154 5.96 6.68 2.79
CA ASP A 154 5.51 7.73 3.72
C ASP A 154 6.16 7.58 5.12
N VAL A 155 6.26 6.36 5.67
CA VAL A 155 6.97 6.15 6.95
C VAL A 155 8.46 6.48 6.85
N LEU A 156 9.12 6.05 5.77
CA LEU A 156 10.54 6.30 5.58
C LEU A 156 10.85 7.79 5.39
N GLU A 157 10.01 8.51 4.65
CA GLU A 157 10.14 9.96 4.42
C GLU A 157 9.94 10.77 5.70
N ASN A 158 9.09 10.30 6.61
CA ASN A 158 8.85 10.93 7.91
C ASN A 158 9.87 10.53 9.00
N GLY A 159 10.98 9.88 8.63
CA GLY A 159 12.06 9.50 9.55
C GLY A 159 11.76 8.25 10.40
N GLY A 160 10.75 7.47 10.04
CA GLY A 160 10.45 6.20 10.68
C GLY A 160 11.50 5.13 10.39
N THR A 161 11.53 4.10 11.24
CA THR A 161 12.47 2.98 11.08
C THR A 161 12.04 2.04 9.95
N PHE A 162 13.00 1.28 9.42
CA PHE A 162 12.70 0.25 8.41
C PHE A 162 11.64 -0.77 8.89
N TYR A 163 11.68 -1.14 10.17
CA TYR A 163 10.71 -2.08 10.74
C TYR A 163 9.28 -1.52 10.74
N GLU A 164 9.11 -0.23 11.08
CA GLU A 164 7.82 0.44 11.05
C GLU A 164 7.29 0.57 9.62
N ALA A 165 8.16 0.93 8.68
CA ALA A 165 7.81 1.03 7.26
C ALA A 165 7.39 -0.35 6.70
N GLN A 166 8.09 -1.41 7.08
CA GLN A 166 7.74 -2.78 6.68
C GLN A 166 6.42 -3.26 7.28
N ARG A 167 6.12 -2.88 8.53
CA ARG A 167 4.83 -3.17 9.15
C ARG A 167 3.67 -2.48 8.39
N GLU A 168 3.82 -1.21 8.02
CA GLU A 168 2.81 -0.51 7.21
C GLU A 168 2.65 -1.14 5.82
N TYR A 169 3.75 -1.57 5.20
CA TYR A 169 3.67 -2.33 3.94
C TYR A 169 2.79 -3.58 4.11
N PHE A 170 3.09 -4.42 5.11
CA PHE A 170 2.32 -5.65 5.33
C PHE A 170 0.87 -5.37 5.68
N LYS A 171 0.58 -4.32 6.46
CA LYS A 171 -0.78 -3.89 6.78
C LYS A 171 -1.63 -3.72 5.52
N TYR A 172 -1.19 -2.88 4.58
CA TYR A 172 -1.98 -2.57 3.38
C TYR A 172 -1.86 -3.60 2.25
N ALA A 173 -0.74 -4.34 2.19
CA ALA A 173 -0.58 -5.41 1.21
C ALA A 173 -1.39 -6.67 1.57
N SER A 174 -1.73 -6.85 2.86
CA SER A 174 -2.47 -8.02 3.32
C SER A 174 -3.93 -8.02 2.85
N MET A 175 -4.44 -9.23 2.60
CA MET A 175 -5.85 -9.47 2.28
C MET A 175 -6.39 -10.55 3.22
N PRO A 176 -7.35 -10.20 4.11
CA PRO A 176 -8.03 -11.19 4.93
C PRO A 176 -8.74 -12.25 4.07
N ARG A 177 -8.80 -13.49 4.56
CA ARG A 177 -9.44 -14.61 3.84
C ARG A 177 -10.89 -14.30 3.44
N LEU A 178 -11.68 -13.68 4.32
CA LEU A 178 -13.06 -13.32 4.01
C LEU A 178 -13.17 -12.25 2.91
N GLU A 179 -12.25 -11.28 2.91
CA GLU A 179 -12.18 -10.28 1.83
C GLU A 179 -11.92 -10.98 0.48
N MET A 180 -10.98 -11.93 0.46
CA MET A 180 -10.65 -12.72 -0.73
C MET A 180 -11.85 -13.55 -1.22
N ILE A 181 -12.51 -14.29 -0.32
CA ILE A 181 -13.68 -15.12 -0.67
C ILE A 181 -14.77 -14.25 -1.25
N SER A 182 -15.13 -13.18 -0.53
CA SER A 182 -16.18 -12.27 -0.99
C SER A 182 -15.83 -11.64 -2.34
N TYR A 183 -14.55 -11.34 -2.59
CA TYR A 183 -14.15 -10.74 -3.86
C TYR A 183 -14.27 -11.73 -5.02
N ILE A 184 -13.85 -12.98 -4.80
CA ILE A 184 -14.00 -14.05 -5.78
C ILE A 184 -15.47 -14.33 -6.08
N GLN A 185 -16.34 -14.32 -5.06
CA GLN A 185 -17.79 -14.47 -5.24
C GLN A 185 -18.35 -13.39 -6.17
N GLU A 186 -18.00 -12.12 -5.94
CA GLU A 186 -18.40 -11.01 -6.81
C GLU A 186 -17.91 -11.17 -8.25
N LEU A 187 -16.66 -11.60 -8.44
CA LEU A 187 -16.12 -11.81 -9.79
C LEU A 187 -16.81 -12.99 -10.49
N ASN A 188 -17.15 -14.05 -9.78
CA ASN A 188 -17.89 -15.17 -10.35
C ASN A 188 -19.27 -14.73 -10.86
N VAL A 189 -19.98 -13.89 -10.10
CA VAL A 189 -21.25 -13.31 -10.54
C VAL A 189 -21.04 -12.36 -11.71
N LYS A 190 -20.09 -11.42 -11.60
CA LYS A 190 -19.79 -10.40 -12.62
C LYS A 190 -19.49 -11.02 -13.99
N TYR A 191 -18.77 -12.13 -14.03
CA TYR A 191 -18.37 -12.80 -15.27
C TYR A 191 -19.26 -13.99 -15.65
N GLY A 192 -20.37 -14.22 -14.94
CA GLY A 192 -21.35 -15.27 -15.28
C GLY A 192 -20.86 -16.70 -15.04
N PHE A 193 -19.91 -16.88 -14.11
CA PHE A 193 -19.48 -18.21 -13.66
C PHE A 193 -20.37 -18.79 -12.55
N ALA A 194 -21.19 -17.96 -11.91
CA ALA A 194 -22.19 -18.35 -10.94
C ALA A 194 -23.29 -17.30 -10.86
N ASP A 195 -24.50 -17.72 -10.51
CA ASP A 195 -25.60 -16.80 -10.21
C ASP A 195 -25.58 -16.40 -8.73
N GLU A 196 -26.25 -15.29 -8.40
CA GLU A 196 -26.37 -14.81 -7.02
C GLU A 196 -27.04 -15.85 -6.12
N ASP A 197 -28.06 -16.55 -6.64
CA ASP A 197 -28.76 -17.61 -5.91
C ASP A 197 -27.82 -18.77 -5.60
N LEU A 198 -26.99 -19.19 -6.55
CA LEU A 198 -26.00 -20.24 -6.34
C LEU A 198 -24.96 -19.81 -5.30
N GLN A 199 -24.47 -18.57 -5.38
CA GLN A 199 -23.49 -18.02 -4.43
C GLN A 199 -24.07 -17.82 -3.02
N SER A 200 -25.38 -17.57 -2.91
CA SER A 200 -26.07 -17.41 -1.61
C SER A 200 -26.09 -18.68 -0.77
N ASN A 201 -25.87 -19.84 -1.38
CA ASN A 201 -25.78 -21.12 -0.69
C ASN A 201 -24.49 -21.30 0.11
N PHE A 202 -23.47 -20.48 -0.13
CA PHE A 202 -22.23 -20.54 0.62
C PHE A 202 -22.31 -19.68 1.88
N ASP A 203 -21.82 -20.24 2.99
CA ASP A 203 -21.62 -19.47 4.21
C ASP A 203 -20.56 -18.36 4.01
N PRO A 204 -20.41 -17.41 4.95
CA PRO A 204 -19.39 -16.36 4.84
C PRO A 204 -17.95 -16.90 4.68
N ASN A 205 -17.70 -18.14 5.11
CA ASN A 205 -16.42 -18.83 4.99
C ASN A 205 -16.25 -19.56 3.65
N GLY A 206 -17.19 -19.44 2.71
CA GLY A 206 -17.16 -20.10 1.41
C GLY A 206 -17.44 -21.61 1.47
N LYS A 207 -18.19 -22.07 2.48
CA LYS A 207 -18.56 -23.48 2.64
C LYS A 207 -20.04 -23.69 2.41
N LEU A 208 -20.39 -24.81 1.81
CA LEU A 208 -21.79 -25.25 1.73
C LEU A 208 -22.27 -25.78 3.10
N PRO A 209 -23.57 -25.65 3.41
CA PRO A 209 -24.19 -26.33 4.53
C PRO A 209 -23.87 -27.83 4.51
N ARG A 210 -23.56 -28.37 5.68
CA ARG A 210 -23.32 -29.81 5.85
C ARG A 210 -24.63 -30.47 6.22
N PHE A 211 -24.94 -31.57 5.54
CA PHE A 211 -26.08 -32.43 5.83
C PHE A 211 -25.53 -33.76 6.35
N GLU A 212 -26.19 -34.32 7.37
CA GLU A 212 -25.79 -35.60 7.96
C GLU A 212 -26.05 -36.77 7.00
N GLU A 213 -27.05 -36.63 6.13
CA GLU A 213 -27.42 -37.63 5.13
C GLU A 213 -27.43 -37.02 3.72
N ASP A 214 -26.86 -37.73 2.74
CA ASP A 214 -26.77 -37.27 1.34
C ASP A 214 -28.13 -36.99 0.70
N LYS A 215 -29.19 -37.64 1.20
CA LYS A 215 -30.57 -37.49 0.70
C LYS A 215 -31.20 -36.13 1.05
N ASP A 216 -30.69 -35.48 2.11
CA ASP A 216 -31.19 -34.20 2.60
C ASP A 216 -30.39 -33.02 2.01
N ALA A 217 -29.30 -33.31 1.29
CA ALA A 217 -28.49 -32.30 0.61
C ALA A 217 -29.20 -31.80 -0.66
N PRO A 218 -29.49 -30.50 -0.78
CA PRO A 218 -30.09 -29.95 -1.98
C PRO A 218 -29.09 -29.98 -3.15
N CYS A 219 -29.62 -30.18 -4.35
CA CYS A 219 -28.84 -30.23 -5.58
C CYS A 219 -28.55 -28.79 -6.06
N TYR A 220 -27.40 -28.25 -5.69
CA TYR A 220 -27.01 -26.88 -6.07
C TYR A 220 -26.70 -26.79 -7.57
N GLY A 221 -27.48 -25.99 -8.32
CA GLY A 221 -27.26 -25.75 -9.75
C GLY A 221 -27.82 -26.83 -10.69
N CYS A 222 -28.72 -27.68 -10.20
CA CYS A 222 -29.31 -28.77 -10.98
C CYS A 222 -30.59 -28.38 -11.75
N GLU A 223 -31.05 -27.14 -11.57
CA GLU A 223 -32.29 -26.61 -12.17
C GLU A 223 -32.28 -26.59 -13.70
N ASN A 224 -31.09 -26.63 -14.32
CA ASN A 224 -30.92 -26.66 -15.79
C ASN A 224 -30.60 -28.04 -16.38
N LEU A 225 -30.64 -29.11 -15.57
CA LEU A 225 -30.44 -30.50 -16.05
C LEU A 225 -31.76 -31.23 -16.34
N GLU A 226 -32.91 -30.59 -16.10
CA GLU A 226 -34.23 -31.13 -16.41
C GLU A 226 -34.57 -31.02 -17.91
N SER A 227 -33.84 -31.73 -18.75
CA SER A 227 -34.37 -32.17 -20.05
C SER A 227 -33.81 -33.51 -20.53
N VAL A 228 -33.45 -34.41 -19.60
CA VAL A 228 -33.22 -35.82 -19.93
C VAL A 228 -33.94 -36.69 -18.91
N ASP A 229 -35.18 -37.03 -19.26
CA ASP A 229 -35.97 -38.18 -18.82
C ASP A 229 -35.90 -38.58 -17.34
N ASN A 230 -36.94 -38.25 -16.57
CA ASN A 230 -37.98 -39.24 -16.26
C ASN A 230 -39.14 -38.68 -15.44
N SER A 231 -40.31 -39.12 -15.87
CA SER A 231 -41.62 -39.09 -15.21
C SER A 231 -41.62 -39.49 -13.72
N ASN A 232 -42.52 -38.83 -12.98
CA ASN A 232 -43.09 -39.18 -11.67
C ASN A 232 -42.25 -38.86 -10.42
N SER A 233 -42.53 -37.71 -9.81
CA SER A 233 -43.05 -37.68 -8.43
C SER A 233 -43.62 -36.30 -8.09
N GLN A 234 -44.94 -36.24 -7.85
CA GLN A 234 -45.55 -35.15 -7.11
C GLN A 234 -45.10 -35.25 -5.65
N SER A 235 -44.65 -34.13 -5.06
CA SER A 235 -45.13 -33.77 -3.73
C SER A 235 -45.00 -32.27 -3.52
N SER A 236 -46.17 -31.63 -3.51
CA SER A 236 -46.40 -30.30 -3.00
C SER A 236 -46.22 -30.30 -1.48
N GLY A 237 -45.66 -29.22 -0.93
CA GLY A 237 -45.46 -29.06 0.50
C GLY A 237 -44.95 -27.66 0.84
N SER A 238 -45.70 -26.63 0.42
CA SER A 238 -45.62 -25.33 1.08
C SER A 238 -46.25 -25.46 2.46
N GLU A 239 -45.48 -25.18 3.50
CA GLU A 239 -46.03 -24.80 4.79
C GLU A 239 -45.27 -23.56 5.29
N ILE A 240 -45.97 -22.43 5.27
CA ILE A 240 -45.57 -21.16 5.85
C ILE A 240 -46.29 -21.06 7.19
N THR A 241 -45.54 -21.09 8.28
CA THR A 241 -45.93 -20.57 9.60
C THR A 241 -44.63 -20.45 10.41
N GLU A 242 -44.31 -19.43 11.20
CA GLU A 242 -45.11 -18.40 11.84
C GLU A 242 -44.13 -17.29 12.29
N VAL A 243 -44.48 -16.02 12.10
CA VAL A 243 -43.65 -14.88 12.50
C VAL A 243 -43.81 -14.68 14.00
N ASN A 244 -42.80 -15.07 14.79
CA ASN A 244 -42.71 -14.68 16.19
C ASN A 244 -41.88 -13.39 16.30
N ALA A 245 -42.57 -12.29 16.57
CA ALA A 245 -42.00 -10.98 16.78
C ALA A 245 -41.34 -10.89 18.17
N ASN A 246 -40.10 -11.37 18.26
CA ASN A 246 -39.12 -10.82 19.16
C ASN A 246 -38.01 -10.26 18.27
N ALA A 247 -37.72 -8.96 18.39
CA ALA A 247 -36.64 -8.31 17.66
C ALA A 247 -35.28 -8.79 18.19
N GLU A 248 -34.97 -10.05 17.91
CA GLU A 248 -33.63 -10.60 17.88
C GLU A 248 -33.09 -10.26 16.50
N ILE A 249 -32.01 -9.49 16.45
CA ILE A 249 -31.37 -9.09 15.18
C ILE A 249 -31.04 -10.39 14.44
N ASP A 250 -31.70 -10.64 13.29
CA ASP A 250 -31.38 -11.78 12.45
C ASP A 250 -29.91 -11.65 11.99
N PRO A 251 -28.98 -12.47 12.52
CA PRO A 251 -27.57 -12.32 12.21
C PRO A 251 -27.29 -12.48 10.71
N ARG A 252 -28.17 -13.19 9.98
CA ARG A 252 -28.04 -13.35 8.53
C ARG A 252 -28.33 -12.06 7.76
N ALA A 253 -29.33 -11.29 8.19
CA ALA A 253 -29.64 -10.00 7.58
C ALA A 253 -28.50 -8.98 7.79
N GLU A 254 -27.90 -8.97 8.99
CA GLU A 254 -26.76 -8.12 9.29
C GLU A 254 -25.50 -8.51 8.48
N ILE A 255 -25.21 -9.82 8.37
CA ILE A 255 -24.11 -10.32 7.53
C ILE A 255 -24.30 -9.90 6.07
N LYS A 256 -25.52 -10.03 5.52
CA LYS A 256 -25.81 -9.63 4.13
C LYS A 256 -25.54 -8.13 3.92
N TYR A 257 -25.99 -7.28 4.84
CA TYR A 257 -25.70 -5.85 4.78
C TYR A 257 -24.19 -5.55 4.83
N LEU A 258 -23.44 -6.24 5.70
CA LEU A 258 -22.00 -6.07 5.80
C LEU A 258 -21.26 -6.54 4.54
N GLN A 259 -21.73 -7.61 3.87
CA GLN A 259 -21.20 -8.06 2.59
C GLN A 259 -21.43 -7.03 1.47
N GLU A 260 -22.61 -6.43 1.39
CA GLU A 260 -22.89 -5.34 0.44
C GLU A 260 -22.02 -4.11 0.72
N LYS A 261 -21.86 -3.75 1.99
CA LYS A 261 -20.94 -2.69 2.40
C LYS A 261 -19.49 -2.99 1.99
N LEU A 262 -19.05 -4.24 2.14
CA LEU A 262 -17.71 -4.67 1.72
C LEU A 262 -17.53 -4.51 0.20
N SER A 263 -18.55 -4.84 -0.59
CA SER A 263 -18.57 -4.60 -2.05
C SER A 263 -18.35 -3.12 -2.38
N ASN A 264 -19.17 -2.26 -1.77
CA ASN A 264 -19.14 -0.82 -2.02
C ASN A 264 -17.78 -0.20 -1.65
N LEU A 265 -17.23 -0.60 -0.49
CA LEU A 265 -15.92 -0.15 -0.05
C LEU A 265 -14.79 -0.57 -1.01
N ARG A 266 -14.83 -1.79 -1.57
CA ARG A 266 -13.84 -2.23 -2.56
C ARG A 266 -13.94 -1.45 -3.85
N GLN A 267 -15.16 -1.20 -4.34
CA GLN A 267 -15.34 -0.39 -5.54
C GLN A 267 -14.83 1.03 -5.33
N ALA A 268 -15.10 1.63 -4.16
CA ALA A 268 -14.57 2.94 -3.80
C ALA A 268 -13.03 2.92 -3.74
N PHE A 269 -12.44 1.87 -3.16
CA PHE A 269 -10.99 1.70 -3.08
C PHE A 269 -10.33 1.62 -4.45
N LEU A 270 -10.93 0.87 -5.38
CA LEU A 270 -10.46 0.74 -6.75
C LEU A 270 -10.58 2.05 -7.54
N LYS A 271 -11.64 2.83 -7.31
CA LYS A 271 -11.92 4.09 -8.00
C LYS A 271 -11.13 5.29 -7.45
N SER A 272 -10.76 5.27 -6.18
CA SER A 272 -10.04 6.38 -5.57
C SER A 272 -8.64 6.52 -6.18
N GLU A 273 -8.16 7.75 -6.32
CA GLU A 273 -6.77 8.06 -6.68
C GLU A 273 -5.99 8.59 -5.46
N ASN A 274 -6.69 9.01 -4.40
CA ASN A 274 -6.09 9.61 -3.22
C ASN A 274 -5.56 8.52 -2.26
N ILE A 275 -4.26 8.56 -1.97
CA ILE A 275 -3.60 7.57 -1.11
C ILE A 275 -4.18 7.55 0.31
N ASN A 276 -4.48 8.72 0.89
CA ASN A 276 -5.02 8.80 2.24
C ASN A 276 -6.45 8.27 2.31
N GLU A 277 -7.25 8.56 1.30
CA GLU A 277 -8.59 7.97 1.17
C GLU A 277 -8.50 6.44 1.02
N LYS A 278 -7.58 5.93 0.20
CA LYS A 278 -7.35 4.49 0.08
C LYS A 278 -6.94 3.83 1.40
N LYS A 279 -6.08 4.46 2.20
CA LYS A 279 -5.72 3.96 3.54
C LYS A 279 -6.98 3.84 4.41
N TYR A 280 -7.81 4.89 4.45
CA TYR A 280 -9.07 4.89 5.20
C TYR A 280 -10.06 3.82 4.73
N LEU A 281 -10.18 3.62 3.41
CA LEU A 281 -11.04 2.61 2.83
C LEU A 281 -10.57 1.20 3.18
N VAL A 282 -9.25 0.94 3.17
CA VAL A 282 -8.70 -0.36 3.59
C VAL A 282 -8.91 -0.61 5.08
N ASP A 283 -8.75 0.40 5.93
CA ASP A 283 -9.07 0.27 7.36
C ASP A 283 -10.57 -0.04 7.56
N SER A 284 -11.45 0.63 6.81
CA SER A 284 -12.89 0.37 6.82
C SER A 284 -13.26 -1.02 6.29
N LEU A 285 -12.54 -1.52 5.28
CA LEU A 285 -12.69 -2.89 4.76
C LEU A 285 -12.32 -3.90 5.85
N ASN A 286 -11.17 -3.73 6.48
CA ASN A 286 -10.68 -4.61 7.54
C ASN A 286 -11.65 -4.65 8.73
N ASP A 287 -12.18 -3.49 9.15
CA ASP A 287 -13.17 -3.40 10.21
C ASP A 287 -14.48 -4.11 9.84
N THR A 288 -14.93 -3.97 8.59
CA THR A 288 -16.14 -4.64 8.10
C THR A 288 -15.94 -6.15 8.06
N VAL A 289 -14.80 -6.63 7.57
CA VAL A 289 -14.42 -8.04 7.61
C VAL A 289 -14.41 -8.58 9.04
N LYS A 290 -13.83 -7.84 9.97
CA LYS A 290 -13.76 -8.23 11.38
C LYS A 290 -15.16 -8.38 11.98
N LYS A 291 -16.08 -7.47 11.70
CA LYS A 291 -17.49 -7.58 12.14
C LYS A 291 -18.18 -8.81 11.58
N ILE A 292 -17.96 -9.14 10.31
CA ILE A 292 -18.49 -10.38 9.72
C ILE A 292 -17.94 -11.61 10.46
N GLN A 293 -16.64 -11.61 10.80
CA GLN A 293 -16.06 -12.70 11.59
C GLN A 293 -16.72 -12.83 12.96
N GLU A 294 -16.90 -11.71 13.67
CA GLU A 294 -17.53 -11.67 15.00
C GLU A 294 -19.00 -12.13 14.99
N LEU A 295 -19.72 -11.97 13.87
CA LEU A 295 -21.10 -12.45 13.72
C LEU A 295 -21.20 -13.91 13.25
N THR A 296 -20.11 -14.47 12.73
CA THR A 296 -20.08 -15.85 12.22
C THR A 296 -19.59 -16.87 13.27
N TYR A 297 -18.96 -16.39 14.35
CA TYR A 297 -18.34 -17.21 15.41
C TYR A 297 -18.87 -16.82 16.79
#